data_AF-A0AAU5MJM7-F1
#
_entry.id   AF-A0AAU5MJM7-F1
#
_cell.length_a   1.000
_cell.length_b   1.000
_cell.length_c   1.000
_cell.angle_alpha   90.00
_cell.angle_beta   90.00
_cell.angle_gamma   90.00
#
_symmetry.space_group_name_H-M   'P 1'
#
loop_
_entity.id
_entity.type
_entity.pdbx_description
1 polymer ?
#
loop_
_entity_poly.entity_id
_entity_poly.type
_entity_poly.pdbx_seq_one_letter_code
_entity_poly.pdbx_strand_id
1 'polypeptide(L)' 'MAQAKSDEREAFWESYGPLDCSPAALWRASIYEARHLAALRLERLRLTKPEAVRESYEAMTKILTELG' A
#
# COMPACT_ATOMS: atom_id res chain seq x y z
N MET A 1 -7.29 -11.48 -16.50
CA MET A 1 -6.33 -10.41 -16.15
C MET A 1 -5.30 -10.37 -17.26
N ALA A 2 -5.00 -9.21 -17.84
CA ALA A 2 -3.95 -9.10 -18.86
C ALA A 2 -2.60 -9.37 -18.18
N GLN A 3 -1.97 -10.48 -18.55
CA GLN A 3 -0.64 -10.82 -18.08
C GLN A 3 0.33 -9.96 -18.89
N ALA A 4 0.98 -8.97 -18.26
CA ALA A 4 2.01 -8.19 -18.91
C ALA A 4 3.04 -9.15 -19.53
N LYS A 5 3.44 -8.92 -20.78
CA LYS A 5 4.52 -9.69 -21.41
C LYS A 5 5.75 -9.56 -20.50
N SER A 6 6.41 -10.70 -20.23
CA SER A 6 7.56 -10.80 -19.31
C SER A 6 8.58 -9.66 -19.45
N ASP A 7 8.80 -9.23 -20.69
CA ASP A 7 9.71 -8.15 -21.11
C ASP A 7 9.48 -6.81 -20.37
N GLU A 8 8.23 -6.39 -20.20
CA GLU A 8 7.95 -5.04 -19.68
C GLU A 8 8.29 -4.91 -18.19
N ARG A 9 8.14 -6.00 -17.44
CA ARG A 9 8.49 -6.03 -16.02
C ARG A 9 9.99 -6.04 -15.81
N GLU A 10 10.74 -6.76 -16.65
CA GLU A 10 12.21 -6.77 -16.60
C GLU A 10 12.77 -5.40 -17.02
N ALA A 11 12.30 -4.84 -18.13
CA ALA A 11 12.73 -3.52 -18.61
C ALA A 11 12.51 -2.38 -17.60
N PHE A 12 11.44 -2.47 -16.79
CA PHE A 12 11.21 -1.52 -15.70
C PHE A 12 12.34 -1.57 -14.66
N TRP A 13 12.71 -2.78 -14.20
CA TRP A 13 13.75 -2.94 -13.18
C TRP A 13 15.17 -2.67 -13.71
N GLU A 14 15.42 -2.89 -15.01
CA GLU A 14 16.67 -2.46 -15.65
C GLU A 14 16.85 -0.93 -15.61
N SER A 15 15.75 -0.19 -15.82
CA SER A 15 15.78 1.27 -15.85
C SER A 15 15.87 1.91 -14.46
N TYR A 16 15.15 1.36 -13.48
CA TYR A 16 15.01 1.95 -12.15
C TYR A 16 15.86 1.27 -11.07
N GLY A 17 16.47 0.12 -11.37
CA GLY A 17 17.16 -0.72 -10.40
C GLY A 17 16.19 -1.51 -9.50
N PRO A 18 16.68 -2.49 -8.74
CA PRO A 18 15.82 -3.32 -7.89
C PRO A 18 15.13 -2.51 -6.80
N LEU A 19 14.00 -3.02 -6.32
CA LEU A 19 13.27 -2.40 -5.21
C LEU A 19 14.17 -2.26 -3.97
N ASP A 20 14.24 -1.03 -3.42
CA ASP A 20 14.93 -0.76 -2.16
C ASP A 20 14.12 -1.35 -0.99
N CYS A 21 14.64 -2.42 -0.40
CA CYS A 21 14.08 -3.09 0.78
C CYS A 21 14.86 -2.76 2.07
N SER A 22 15.64 -1.67 2.08
CA SER A 22 16.32 -1.23 3.30
C SER A 22 15.30 -0.90 4.41
N PRO A 23 15.68 -1.02 5.70
CA PRO A 23 14.77 -0.69 6.80
C PRO A 23 14.16 0.72 6.70
N ALA A 24 14.94 1.70 6.22
CA ALA A 24 14.46 3.05 6.01
C ALA A 24 13.43 3.17 4.87
N ALA A 25 13.60 2.41 3.79
CA ALA A 25 12.64 2.35 2.70
C ALA A 25 11.33 1.68 3.11
N LEU A 26 11.42 0.57 3.85
CA LEU A 26 10.26 -0.13 4.39
C LEU A 26 9.48 0.77 5.36
N TRP A 27 10.17 1.50 6.24
CA TRP A 27 9.52 2.46 7.13
C TRP A 27 8.74 3.55 6.38
N ARG A 28 9.33 4.13 5.31
CA ARG A 28 8.63 5.10 4.46
C ARG A 28 7.42 4.46 3.75
N ALA A 29 7.56 3.22 3.27
CA ALA A 29 6.48 2.50 2.61
C ALA A 29 5.27 2.32 3.55
N SER A 30 5.49 1.92 4.81
CA SER A 30 4.43 1.79 5.82
C SER A 30 3.72 3.12 6.10
N ILE A 31 4.45 4.26 6.12
CA ILE A 31 3.83 5.59 6.26
C ILE A 31 2.93 5.91 5.07
N TYR A 32 3.39 5.65 3.85
CA TYR A 32 2.59 5.88 2.65
C TYR A 32 1.36 4.97 2.59
N GLU A 33 1.50 3.72 3.03
CA GLU A 33 0.38 2.78 3.11
C GLU A 33 -0.67 3.25 4.14
N ALA A 34 -0.24 3.68 5.33
CA ALA A 34 -1.14 4.26 6.33
C ALA A 34 -1.90 5.48 5.77
N ARG A 35 -1.20 6.40 5.09
CA ARG A 35 -1.83 7.56 4.45
C ARG A 35 -2.84 7.14 3.38
N HIS A 36 -2.52 6.12 2.59
CA HIS A 36 -3.40 5.62 1.54
C HIS A 36 -4.65 4.96 2.13
N LEU A 37 -4.52 4.16 3.20
CA LEU A 37 -5.66 3.57 3.91
C LEU A 37 -6.57 4.65 4.51
N ALA A 38 -6.02 5.74 5.05
CA ALA A 38 -6.82 6.84 5.56
C ALA A 38 -7.67 7.49 4.45
N ALA A 39 -7.10 7.69 3.26
CA ALA A 39 -7.85 8.20 2.10
C ALA A 39 -8.96 7.22 1.65
N LEU A 40 -8.64 5.92 1.57
CA LEU A 40 -9.63 4.89 1.24
C LEU A 40 -10.78 4.84 2.25
N ARG A 41 -10.51 5.06 3.54
CA ARG A 41 -11.54 5.14 4.58
C ARG A 41 -12.52 6.27 4.32
N LEU A 42 -12.04 7.45 3.92
CA LEU A 42 -12.91 8.60 3.58
C LEU A 42 -13.83 8.27 2.40
N GLU A 43 -13.30 7.61 1.37
CA GLU A 43 -14.12 7.17 0.23
C GLU A 43 -15.15 6.11 0.63
N ARG A 44 -14.79 5.17 1.51
CA ARG A 44 -15.73 4.17 2.04
C ARG A 44 -16.83 4.80 2.88
N LEU A 45 -16.51 5.83 3.66
CA LEU A 45 -17.48 6.65 4.39
C LEU A 45 -18.43 7.36 3.40
N ARG A 46 -17.89 8.00 2.36
CA ARG A 46 -18.67 8.69 1.31
C ARG A 46 -19.66 7.75 0.61
N LEU A 47 -19.27 6.49 0.41
CA LEU A 47 -20.07 5.46 -0.25
C LEU A 47 -20.97 4.67 0.71
N THR A 48 -21.08 5.08 1.98
CA THR A 48 -21.93 4.43 2.99
C THR A 48 -21.62 2.94 3.14
N LYS A 49 -20.33 2.58 3.18
CA LYS A 49 -19.85 1.19 3.36
C LYS A 49 -19.32 0.97 4.79
N PRO A 50 -20.19 0.81 5.80
CA PRO A 50 -19.77 0.78 7.21
C PRO A 50 -18.83 -0.40 7.53
N GLU A 51 -19.06 -1.58 6.96
CA GLU A 51 -18.18 -2.74 7.18
C GLU A 51 -16.77 -2.49 6.63
N ALA A 52 -16.66 -1.94 5.43
CA ALA A 52 -15.37 -1.59 4.84
C ALA A 52 -14.65 -0.47 5.62
N VAL A 53 -15.40 0.42 6.28
CA VAL A 53 -14.82 1.41 7.20
C VAL A 53 -14.29 0.72 8.45
N ARG A 54 -15.03 -0.22 9.05
CA ARG A 54 -14.58 -1.01 10.21
C ARG A 54 -13.30 -1.79 9.91
N GLU A 55 -13.26 -2.52 8.80
CA GLU A 55 -12.07 -3.25 8.34
C GLU A 55 -10.85 -2.33 8.15
N SER A 56 -11.08 -1.07 7.72
CA SER A 56 -9.98 -0.11 7.54
C SER A 56 -9.33 0.33 8.85
N TYR A 57 -10.00 0.18 10.00
CA TYR A 57 -9.38 0.40 11.31
C TYR A 57 -8.45 -0.74 11.67
N GLU A 58 -8.88 -1.99 11.47
CA GLU A 58 -8.05 -3.17 11.71
C GLU A 58 -6.80 -3.17 10.82
N ALA A 59 -6.94 -2.81 9.55
CA ALA A 59 -5.81 -2.66 8.63
C ALA A 59 -4.83 -1.58 9.09
N MET A 60 -5.33 -0.42 9.55
CA MET A 60 -4.49 0.65 10.10
C MET A 60 -3.75 0.20 11.37
N THR A 61 -4.41 -0.51 12.28
CA THR A 61 -3.80 -1.02 13.51
C THR A 61 -2.62 -1.95 13.21
N LYS A 62 -2.73 -2.80 12.18
CA LYS A 62 -1.63 -3.69 11.76
C LYS A 62 -0.39 -2.88 11.34
N ILE A 63 -0.58 -1.90 10.45
CA ILE A 63 0.53 -1.04 9.98
C ILE A 63 1.17 -0.26 11.13
N LEU A 64 0.35 0.29 12.04
CA LEU A 64 0.87 1.02 13.20
C LEU A 64 1.67 0.10 14.14
N THR A 65 1.25 -1.15 14.30
CA THR A 65 1.98 -2.14 15.11
C THR A 65 3.34 -2.49 14.48
N GLU A 66 3.41 -2.54 13.15
CA GLU A 66 4.67 -2.77 12.41
C GLU A 66 5.62 -1.57 12.45
N LEU A 67 5.08 -0.35 12.63
CA LEU A 67 5.85 0.88 12.72
C LEU A 67 6.46 1.14 14.11
N GLY A 68 5.93 0.52 15.17
CA GLY A 68 6.41 0.67 16.55
C GLY A 68 5.64 1.69 17.37
#